data_AF-A0A2V9YR08-F1
#
_entry.id   AF-A0A2V9YR08-F1
#
_cell.length_a   1.000
_cell.length_b   1.000
_cell.length_c   1.000
_cell.angle_alpha   90.00
_cell.angle_beta   90.00
_cell.angle_gamma   90.00
#
_symmetry.space_group_name_H-M   'P 1'
#
loop_
_entity.id
_entity.type
_entity.pdbx_description
1 polymer ?
#
loop_
_entity_poly.entity_id
_entity_poly.type
_entity_poly.pdbx_seq_one_letter_code
_entity_poly.pdbx_strand_id
1 'polypeptide(L)'
;IFSDNKSAADGDAKSDTPKNIEPKTSSIALLYLSRWASPDAAQRFAGEYAKSLAKRYKSAQNLKPESGRQGMRWMTDEGLVVIEALGNQVLVLESFDPATAEKLRAAVFVGSAQPRALRLRSGQALAPHGLYNFRFAFQAQEN
;
A
#
# COMPACT_ATOMS: atom_id res chain seq x y z
N ILE A 1 -50.96 24.75 52.66
CA ILE A 1 -50.01 25.88 52.81
C ILE A 1 -48.97 25.69 51.73
N PHE A 2 -49.02 26.57 50.72
CA PHE A 2 -48.08 26.61 49.61
C PHE A 2 -46.70 27.05 50.11
N SER A 3 -45.65 26.49 49.54
CA SER A 3 -44.40 27.22 49.34
C SER A 3 -43.78 26.70 48.06
N ASP A 4 -43.93 27.53 47.03
CA ASP A 4 -43.13 27.52 45.81
C ASP A 4 -41.65 27.71 46.16
N ASN A 5 -40.78 27.00 45.45
CA ASN A 5 -39.54 27.63 45.00
C ASN A 5 -39.26 27.19 43.55
N LYS A 6 -39.30 28.17 42.66
CA LYS A 6 -39.12 28.10 41.22
C LYS A 6 -37.78 28.76 40.88
N SER A 7 -36.94 28.05 40.14
CA SER A 7 -36.35 28.46 38.85
C SER A 7 -34.88 28.03 38.66
N ALA A 8 -34.71 27.15 37.67
CA ALA A 8 -33.72 27.16 36.59
C ALA A 8 -32.20 27.29 36.88
N ALA A 9 -31.46 26.25 36.48
CA ALA A 9 -30.32 26.39 35.57
C ALA A 9 -30.02 25.04 34.90
N ASP A 10 -30.33 25.00 33.60
CA ASP A 10 -29.58 24.39 32.49
C ASP A 10 -28.95 23.00 32.63
N GLY A 11 -29.48 22.09 31.81
CA GLY A 11 -28.86 21.90 30.50
C GLY A 11 -27.76 20.83 30.41
N ASP A 12 -28.09 19.82 29.61
CA ASP A 12 -27.17 18.96 28.86
C ASP A 12 -26.45 17.87 29.65
N ALA A 13 -27.22 16.79 29.86
CA ALA A 13 -26.70 15.45 29.66
C ALA A 13 -25.88 15.43 28.36
N LYS A 14 -24.55 15.35 28.47
CA LYS A 14 -23.65 15.10 27.35
C LYS A 14 -24.12 13.85 26.64
N SER A 15 -24.83 14.05 25.52
CA SER A 15 -25.04 13.01 24.54
C SER A 15 -23.65 12.58 24.06
N ASP A 16 -23.22 11.39 24.44
CA ASP A 16 -22.18 10.65 23.73
C ASP A 16 -22.75 10.27 22.37
N THR A 17 -22.89 11.27 21.50
CA THR A 17 -23.14 11.08 20.09
C THR A 17 -21.93 10.32 19.56
N PRO A 18 -22.08 9.10 19.01
CA PRO A 18 -20.96 8.43 18.38
C PRO A 18 -20.44 9.38 17.30
N LYS A 19 -19.20 9.86 17.47
CA LYS A 19 -18.53 10.67 16.45
C LYS A 19 -18.71 9.93 15.14
N ASN A 20 -19.41 10.54 14.18
CA ASN A 20 -19.58 10.01 12.85
C ASN A 20 -18.18 9.69 12.29
N ILE A 21 -17.81 8.40 12.27
CA ILE A 21 -16.51 7.97 11.76
C ILE A 21 -16.67 7.97 10.25
N GLU A 22 -16.43 9.12 9.64
CA GLU A 22 -16.39 9.18 8.18
C GLU A 22 -15.31 8.20 7.67
N PRO A 23 -15.60 7.40 6.64
CA PRO A 23 -14.66 6.43 6.12
C PRO A 23 -13.43 7.14 5.59
N LYS A 24 -12.29 6.97 6.27
CA LYS A 24 -11.00 7.42 5.79
C LYS A 24 -10.36 6.34 4.94
N THR A 25 -9.62 6.74 3.92
CA THR A 25 -8.76 5.88 3.08
C THR A 25 -7.75 5.07 3.91
N SER A 26 -7.31 5.59 5.05
CA SER A 26 -6.53 4.84 6.04
C SER A 26 -7.25 3.65 6.70
N SER A 27 -8.57 3.50 6.48
CA SER A 27 -9.35 2.34 6.92
C SER A 27 -9.23 1.15 5.94
N ILE A 28 -8.52 1.33 4.82
CA ILE A 28 -8.23 0.32 3.81
C ILE A 28 -6.72 0.11 3.78
N ALA A 29 -6.29 -1.15 3.70
CA ALA A 29 -4.90 -1.50 3.44
C ALA A 29 -4.79 -2.15 2.05
N LEU A 30 -3.71 -1.85 1.33
CA LEU A 30 -3.51 -2.28 -0.06
C LEU A 30 -2.22 -3.07 -0.20
N LEU A 31 -2.31 -4.28 -0.74
CA LEU A 31 -1.18 -5.04 -1.27
C LEU A 31 -1.25 -5.03 -2.79
N TYR A 32 -0.20 -4.52 -3.43
CA TYR A 32 -0.06 -4.52 -4.87
C TYR A 32 1.21 -5.25 -5.29
N LEU A 33 1.07 -6.32 -6.06
CA LEU A 33 2.17 -7.10 -6.61
C LEU A 33 2.13 -7.03 -8.13
N SER A 34 3.21 -6.55 -8.75
CA SER A 34 3.34 -6.44 -10.20
C SER A 34 4.57 -7.21 -10.70
N ARG A 35 4.51 -7.68 -11.95
CA ARG A 35 5.62 -8.31 -12.65
C ARG A 35 5.94 -7.53 -13.91
N TRP A 36 7.22 -7.34 -14.17
CA TRP A 36 7.75 -6.51 -15.24
C TRP A 36 8.60 -7.34 -16.21
N ALA A 37 8.80 -6.81 -17.42
CA ALA A 37 9.57 -7.49 -18.47
C ALA A 37 11.04 -7.69 -18.10
N SER A 38 11.61 -6.80 -17.27
CA SER A 38 12.99 -6.88 -16.80
C SER A 38 13.12 -6.36 -15.35
N PRO A 39 14.19 -6.73 -14.64
CA PRO A 39 14.50 -6.16 -13.33
C PRO A 39 14.67 -4.64 -13.34
N ASP A 40 15.26 -4.10 -14.41
CA ASP A 40 15.42 -2.65 -14.57
C ASP A 40 14.08 -1.93 -14.70
N ALA A 41 13.12 -2.51 -15.43
CA ALA A 41 11.76 -1.96 -15.52
C ALA A 41 11.03 -1.98 -14.16
N ALA A 42 11.19 -3.06 -13.38
CA ALA A 42 10.66 -3.14 -12.02
C ALA A 42 11.25 -2.05 -11.12
N GLN A 43 12.58 -1.86 -11.15
CA GLN A 43 13.26 -0.84 -10.37
C GLN A 43 12.80 0.57 -10.74
N ARG A 44 12.65 0.87 -12.03
CA ARG A 44 12.12 2.14 -12.52
C ARG A 44 10.70 2.38 -12.02
N PHE A 45 9.82 1.38 -12.13
CA PHE A 45 8.46 1.50 -11.64
C PHE A 45 8.42 1.75 -10.12
N ALA A 46 9.20 1.02 -9.33
CA ALA A 46 9.28 1.23 -7.88
C ALA A 46 9.66 2.69 -7.56
N GLY A 47 10.63 3.26 -8.29
CA GLY A 47 11.02 4.66 -8.16
C GLY A 47 9.91 5.64 -8.53
N GLU A 48 9.22 5.43 -9.65
CA GLU A 48 8.09 6.27 -10.07
C GLU A 48 6.89 6.17 -9.11
N TYR A 49 6.62 4.98 -8.59
CA TYR A 49 5.60 4.77 -7.56
C TYR A 49 5.92 5.59 -6.32
N ALA A 50 7.16 5.53 -5.83
CA ALA A 50 7.60 6.31 -4.68
C ALA A 50 7.45 7.82 -4.90
N LYS A 51 7.83 8.33 -6.08
CA LYS A 51 7.63 9.75 -6.44
C LYS A 51 6.15 10.14 -6.46
N SER A 52 5.27 9.23 -6.86
CA SER A 52 3.82 9.49 -6.91
C SER A 52 3.19 9.70 -5.53
N LEU A 53 3.79 9.16 -4.46
CA LEU A 53 3.27 9.29 -3.10
C LEU A 53 3.16 10.75 -2.67
N ALA A 54 4.16 11.58 -3.01
CA ALA A 54 4.15 13.00 -2.69
C ALA A 54 3.02 13.79 -3.38
N LYS A 55 2.42 13.23 -4.44
CA LYS A 55 1.25 13.82 -5.13
C LYS A 55 -0.07 13.30 -4.57
N ARG A 56 -0.09 12.08 -4.02
CA ARG A 56 -1.29 11.40 -3.53
C ARG A 56 -1.63 11.78 -2.09
N TYR A 57 -0.61 11.92 -1.25
CA TYR A 57 -0.76 12.13 0.18
C TYR A 57 -0.46 13.58 0.57
N LYS A 58 -1.13 14.07 1.62
CA LYS A 58 -0.87 15.42 2.16
C LYS A 58 0.50 15.48 2.80
N SER A 59 0.91 14.39 3.44
CA SER A 59 2.25 14.21 3.97
C SER A 59 2.83 12.91 3.44
N ALA A 60 4.05 12.95 2.92
CA ALA A 60 4.80 11.77 2.53
C ALA A 60 6.27 11.99 2.88
N GLN A 61 6.78 11.22 3.84
CA GLN A 61 8.15 11.32 4.32
C GLN A 61 8.89 10.02 4.03
N ASN A 62 9.98 10.10 3.28
CA ASN A 62 10.86 8.96 3.05
C ASN A 62 11.60 8.63 4.36
N LEU A 63 11.40 7.42 4.85
CA LEU A 63 12.07 6.92 6.05
C LEU A 63 13.45 6.40 5.66
N LYS A 64 14.45 6.71 6.50
CA LYS A 64 15.81 6.22 6.27
C LYS A 64 15.80 4.68 6.17
N PRO A 65 16.63 4.09 5.28
CA PRO A 65 16.81 2.65 5.23
C PRO A 65 17.24 2.14 6.61
N GLU A 66 16.53 1.15 7.13
CA GLU A 66 16.95 0.46 8.34
C GLU A 66 17.97 -0.62 7.95
N SER A 67 19.07 -0.72 8.71
CA SER A 67 20.13 -1.69 8.44
C SER A 67 19.54 -3.10 8.29
N GLY A 68 19.77 -3.71 7.12
CA GLY A 68 19.28 -5.06 6.81
C GLY A 68 17.87 -5.16 6.22
N ARG A 69 17.11 -4.05 6.11
CA ARG A 69 15.84 -4.04 5.37
C ARG A 69 16.05 -3.52 3.95
N GLN A 70 15.54 -4.28 2.99
CA GLN A 70 15.49 -3.89 1.57
C GLN A 70 14.18 -3.15 1.29
N GLY A 71 14.19 -2.28 0.27
CA GLY A 71 13.02 -1.51 -0.15
C GLY A 71 12.94 -0.09 0.43
N MET A 72 12.14 0.74 -0.23
CA MET A 72 11.84 2.11 0.17
C MET A 72 10.66 2.12 1.16
N ARG A 73 10.76 2.94 2.19
CA ARG A 73 9.71 3.07 3.21
C ARG A 73 9.29 4.52 3.30
N TRP A 74 8.00 4.75 3.32
CA TRP A 74 7.41 6.08 3.39
C TRP A 74 6.37 6.13 4.49
N MET A 75 6.41 7.16 5.32
CA MET A 75 5.33 7.46 6.25
C MET A 75 4.42 8.49 5.61
N THR A 76 3.13 8.18 5.49
CA THR A 76 2.11 9.10 4.97
C THR A 76 1.09 9.45 6.05
N ASP A 77 0.21 10.41 5.78
CA ASP A 77 -0.92 10.70 6.66
C ASP A 77 -1.95 9.56 6.75
N GLU A 78 -1.83 8.54 5.88
CA GLU A 78 -2.69 7.35 5.88
C GLU A 78 -1.98 6.08 6.38
N GLY A 79 -0.69 6.16 6.70
CA GLY A 79 0.07 5.06 7.30
C GLY A 79 1.39 4.76 6.59
N LEU A 80 1.94 3.58 6.89
CA LEU A 80 3.20 3.12 6.32
C LEU A 80 2.99 2.64 4.89
N VAL A 81 3.87 3.07 3.99
CA VAL A 81 3.99 2.54 2.63
C VAL A 81 5.36 1.89 2.48
N VAL A 82 5.38 0.62 2.06
CA VAL A 82 6.60 -0.14 1.75
C VAL A 82 6.60 -0.47 0.27
N ILE A 83 7.69 -0.14 -0.42
CA ILE A 83 7.88 -0.40 -1.85
C ILE A 83 9.18 -1.19 -2.01
N GLU A 84 9.09 -2.39 -2.56
CA GLU A 84 10.26 -3.25 -2.77
C GLU A 84 10.24 -3.87 -4.16
N ALA A 85 11.37 -3.74 -4.85
CA ALA A 85 11.62 -4.43 -6.10
C ALA A 85 12.54 -5.63 -5.84
N LEU A 86 12.13 -6.82 -6.25
CA LEU A 86 12.92 -8.05 -6.18
C LEU A 86 12.87 -8.77 -7.52
N GLY A 87 14.03 -8.89 -8.18
CA GLY A 87 14.08 -9.40 -9.55
C GLY A 87 13.25 -8.52 -10.48
N ASN A 88 12.31 -9.13 -11.22
CA ASN A 88 11.37 -8.41 -12.08
C ASN A 88 10.01 -8.15 -11.42
N GLN A 89 9.90 -8.27 -10.09
CA GLN A 89 8.66 -8.04 -9.35
C GLN A 89 8.75 -6.76 -8.54
N VAL A 90 7.62 -6.09 -8.35
CA VAL A 90 7.48 -4.98 -7.39
C VAL A 90 6.32 -5.26 -6.47
N LEU A 91 6.59 -5.23 -5.16
CA LEU A 91 5.63 -5.29 -4.09
C LEU A 91 5.43 -3.89 -3.51
N VAL A 92 4.18 -3.48 -3.36
CA VAL A 92 3.78 -2.30 -2.59
C VAL A 92 2.81 -2.73 -1.50
N LEU A 93 3.05 -2.28 -0.27
CA LEU A 93 2.18 -2.46 0.88
C LEU A 93 1.83 -1.07 1.42
N GLU A 94 0.55 -0.72 1.49
CA GLU A 94 0.07 0.57 2.01
C GLU A 94 -0.85 0.35 3.21
N SER A 95 -0.71 1.21 4.22
CA SER A 95 -1.57 1.31 5.41
C SER A 95 -1.65 0.06 6.29
N PHE A 96 -0.72 -0.89 6.12
CA PHE A 96 -0.52 -1.99 7.06
C PHE A 96 0.31 -1.55 8.28
N ASP A 97 0.02 -2.12 9.44
CA ASP A 97 0.94 -2.00 10.57
C ASP A 97 2.29 -2.68 10.24
N PRO A 98 3.41 -2.24 10.85
CA PRO A 98 4.73 -2.76 10.51
C PRO A 98 4.87 -4.29 10.65
N ALA A 99 4.21 -4.91 11.62
CA ALA A 99 4.33 -6.35 11.85
C ALA A 99 3.58 -7.15 10.77
N THR A 100 2.40 -6.69 10.37
CA THR A 100 1.66 -7.30 9.26
C THR A 100 2.36 -7.08 7.93
N ALA A 101 2.90 -5.88 7.68
CA ALA A 101 3.64 -5.58 6.46
C ALA A 101 4.85 -6.52 6.28
N GLU A 102 5.65 -6.75 7.33
CA GLU A 102 6.79 -7.67 7.25
C GLU A 102 6.36 -9.13 7.04
N LYS A 103 5.26 -9.58 7.65
CA LYS A 103 4.70 -10.93 7.41
C LYS A 103 4.26 -11.11 5.96
N LEU A 104 3.55 -10.13 5.39
CA LEU A 104 3.10 -10.16 3.99
C LEU A 104 4.29 -10.13 3.03
N ARG A 105 5.25 -9.24 3.26
CA ARG A 105 6.52 -9.18 2.52
C ARG A 105 7.23 -10.53 2.52
N ALA A 106 7.41 -11.13 3.70
CA ALA A 106 8.02 -12.45 3.82
C ALA A 106 7.20 -13.52 3.08
N ALA A 107 5.87 -13.53 3.19
CA ALA A 107 5.02 -14.50 2.51
C ALA A 107 5.14 -14.42 0.97
N VAL A 108 5.21 -13.21 0.41
CA VAL A 108 5.39 -13.00 -1.04
C VAL A 108 6.76 -13.47 -1.50
N PHE A 109 7.83 -13.11 -0.79
CA PHE A 109 9.19 -13.36 -1.26
C PHE A 109 9.80 -14.70 -0.83
N VAL A 110 9.38 -15.30 0.29
CA VAL A 110 9.75 -16.68 0.66
C VAL A 110 9.19 -17.68 -0.35
N GLY A 111 8.04 -17.38 -0.98
CA GLY A 111 7.47 -18.16 -2.08
C GLY A 111 8.13 -17.92 -3.46
N SER A 112 8.95 -16.87 -3.60
CA SER A 112 9.64 -16.53 -4.86
C SER A 112 11.01 -17.18 -5.01
N ALA A 113 11.45 -17.97 -4.02
CA ALA A 113 12.62 -18.82 -4.13
C ALA A 113 12.39 -19.92 -5.18
N GLN A 114 12.75 -19.60 -6.42
CA GLN A 114 12.77 -20.44 -7.63
C GLN A 114 11.38 -20.78 -8.21
N PRO A 115 11.16 -20.64 -9.53
CA PRO A 115 10.26 -21.57 -10.17
C PRO A 115 10.85 -22.94 -9.92
N ARG A 116 10.15 -23.81 -9.19
CA ARG A 116 10.35 -25.25 -9.37
C ARG A 116 10.23 -25.46 -10.86
N ALA A 117 11.35 -25.63 -11.55
CA ALA A 117 11.35 -26.13 -12.90
C ALA A 117 10.67 -27.50 -12.80
N LEU A 118 9.37 -27.53 -13.09
CA LEU A 118 8.72 -28.74 -13.52
C LEU A 118 9.52 -29.15 -14.75
N ARG A 119 10.52 -30.01 -14.54
CA ARG A 119 11.23 -30.70 -15.62
C ARG A 119 10.17 -31.58 -16.30
N LEU A 120 9.41 -30.97 -17.19
CA LEU A 120 8.68 -31.70 -18.21
C LEU A 120 9.76 -32.39 -19.04
N ARG A 121 9.68 -33.72 -19.04
CA ARG A 121 10.56 -34.59 -19.81
C ARG A 121 10.53 -34.14 -21.27
N SER A 122 11.71 -33.76 -21.77
CA SER A 122 12.17 -33.85 -23.16
C SER A 122 11.12 -33.66 -24.26
N GLY A 123 11.18 -32.51 -24.95
CA GLY A 123 10.93 -32.47 -26.40
C GLY A 123 9.84 -31.53 -26.92
N GLN A 124 9.84 -30.24 -26.57
CA GLN A 124 9.43 -29.15 -27.47
C GLN A 124 9.63 -27.80 -26.79
N ALA A 125 10.48 -26.96 -27.37
CA ALA A 125 10.53 -25.54 -27.01
C ALA A 125 9.31 -24.86 -27.65
N LEU A 126 8.31 -24.51 -26.83
CA LEU A 126 7.27 -23.60 -27.25
C LEU A 126 7.78 -22.17 -27.00
N ALA A 127 8.12 -21.46 -28.07
CA ALA A 127 8.38 -20.02 -27.98
C ALA A 127 7.12 -19.34 -27.42
N PRO A 128 7.21 -18.50 -26.36
CA PRO A 128 6.07 -17.74 -25.92
C PRO A 128 5.90 -16.52 -26.84
N HIS A 129 5.22 -16.72 -27.97
CA HIS A 129 4.45 -15.65 -28.58
C HIS A 129 3.16 -15.48 -27.77
N GLY A 130 2.95 -14.31 -27.16
CA GLY A 130 1.74 -14.07 -26.38
C GLY A 130 1.74 -12.74 -25.64
N LEU A 131 1.54 -11.68 -26.39
CA LEU A 131 0.92 -10.39 -26.05
C LEU A 131 0.38 -10.25 -24.61
N TYR A 132 1.01 -9.40 -23.80
CA TYR A 132 0.36 -8.76 -22.65
C TYR A 132 0.59 -7.25 -22.71
N ASN A 133 -0.22 -6.56 -23.52
CA ASN A 133 -0.32 -5.11 -23.49
C ASN A 133 -1.25 -4.70 -22.34
N PHE A 134 -0.70 -4.48 -21.15
CA PHE A 134 -1.39 -3.65 -20.14
C PHE A 134 -0.97 -2.20 -20.34
N ARG A 135 -1.75 -1.44 -21.12
CA ARG A 135 -1.66 0.01 -21.18
C ARG A 135 -2.39 0.59 -19.99
N PHE A 136 -1.67 1.00 -18.95
CA PHE A 136 -2.17 2.00 -18.03
C PHE A 136 -1.86 3.37 -18.63
N ALA A 137 -2.86 4.00 -19.24
CA ALA A 137 -2.77 5.40 -19.63
C ALA A 137 -2.98 6.25 -18.37
N PHE A 138 -1.90 6.79 -17.81
CA PHE A 138 -1.99 7.90 -16.87
C PHE A 138 -2.04 9.18 -17.72
N GLN A 139 -3.25 9.63 -18.09
CA GLN A 139 -3.42 11.00 -18.60
C GLN A 139 -3.30 11.95 -17.41
N ALA A 140 -2.15 12.61 -17.30
CA ALA A 140 -2.08 13.85 -16.55
C ALA A 140 -2.86 14.91 -17.35
N GLN A 141 -3.98 15.39 -16.82
CA GLN A 141 -4.54 16.64 -17.28
C GLN A 141 -3.62 17.76 -16.81
N GLU A 142 -2.93 18.40 -17.75
CA GLU A 142 -2.36 19.73 -17.56
C GLU A 142 -3.51 20.76 -17.57
N ASN A 143 -3.42 21.74 -16.67
CA ASN A 143 -4.23 22.96 -16.69
C ASN A 143 -3.30 24.15 -16.54
#